data_AF-A0A2J7Z0Z2-F1
#
_entry.id   AF-A0A2J7Z0Z2-F1
#
_cell.length_a   1.000
_cell.length_b   1.000
_cell.length_c   1.000
_cell.angle_alpha   90.00
_cell.angle_beta   90.00
_cell.angle_gamma   90.00
#
_symmetry.space_group_name_H-M   'P 1'
#
loop_
_entity.id
_entity.type
_entity.pdbx_description
1 polymer ?
#
loop_
_entity_poly.entity_id
_entity_poly.type
_entity_poly.pdbx_seq_one_letter_code
_entity_poly.pdbx_strand_id
1 'polypeptide(L)'
;ASQATEPSVLVALTRGASFAVLAGDPRQLPPTVMSAEALAAGLDVTLFERVVASGISPMLLDTQYRMHPAISAFPSAFFYGGRLKDGVVAADKPAPL
;
A
#
# COMPACT_ATOMS: atom_id res chain seq x y z
N ALA A 1 -3.59 3.50 -4.96
CA ALA A 1 -4.00 4.72 -4.23
C ALA A 1 -2.89 5.29 -3.36
N SER A 2 -2.04 4.49 -2.70
CA SER A 2 -0.94 4.98 -1.85
C SER A 2 0.31 5.52 -2.59
N GLN A 3 0.38 5.39 -3.91
CA GLN A 3 1.46 5.92 -4.76
C GLN A 3 1.03 7.12 -5.63
N ALA A 4 -0.24 7.54 -5.53
CA ALA A 4 -0.76 8.67 -6.30
C ALA A 4 -1.03 9.82 -5.35
N THR A 5 -0.69 11.04 -5.76
CA THR A 5 -1.11 12.24 -5.03
C THR A 5 -2.63 12.27 -5.00
N GLU A 6 -3.20 12.83 -3.95
CA GLU A 6 -4.64 12.95 -3.82
C GLU A 6 -5.30 13.63 -5.05
N PRO A 7 -4.79 14.75 -5.59
CA PRO A 7 -5.37 15.36 -6.79
C PRO A 7 -5.43 14.40 -7.99
N SER A 8 -4.42 13.55 -8.18
CA SER A 8 -4.43 12.56 -9.26
C SER A 8 -5.55 11.53 -9.10
N VAL A 9 -5.85 11.10 -7.88
CA VAL A 9 -6.97 10.17 -7.62
C VAL A 9 -8.32 10.86 -7.81
N LEU A 10 -8.44 12.14 -7.45
CA LEU A 10 -9.67 12.91 -7.59
C LEU A 10 -10.13 13.03 -9.05
N VAL A 11 -9.24 13.00 -10.04
CA VAL A 11 -9.60 13.01 -11.47
C VAL A 11 -10.58 11.89 -11.84
N ALA A 12 -10.46 10.72 -11.22
CA ALA A 12 -11.38 9.60 -11.44
C ALA A 12 -12.67 9.75 -10.63
N LEU A 13 -12.58 10.21 -9.38
CA LEU A 13 -13.72 10.32 -8.46
C LEU A 13 -14.71 11.41 -8.90
N THR A 14 -14.23 12.52 -9.46
CA THR A 14 -15.08 13.63 -9.90
C THR A 14 -15.90 13.32 -11.16
N ARG A 15 -15.73 12.14 -11.78
CA ARG A 15 -16.51 11.68 -12.94
C ARG A 15 -17.84 11.01 -12.57
N GLY A 16 -18.41 11.35 -11.42
CA GLY A 16 -19.69 10.82 -10.95
C GLY A 16 -19.58 9.48 -10.22
N ALA A 17 -18.45 9.20 -9.56
CA ALA A 17 -18.31 7.99 -8.76
C ALA A 17 -19.28 8.02 -7.56
N SER A 18 -20.23 7.09 -7.51
CA SER A 18 -21.12 6.86 -6.37
C SER A 18 -20.54 5.88 -5.35
N PHE A 19 -19.55 5.08 -5.78
CA PHE A 19 -18.83 4.11 -4.96
C PHE A 19 -17.39 4.00 -5.47
N ALA A 20 -16.43 3.86 -4.56
CA ALA A 20 -15.02 3.75 -4.89
C ALA A 20 -14.32 2.76 -3.97
N VAL A 21 -13.36 2.01 -4.55
CA VAL A 21 -12.44 1.14 -3.82
C VAL A 21 -11.04 1.70 -3.96
N LEU A 22 -10.39 1.99 -2.84
CA LEU A 22 -8.99 2.43 -2.81
C LEU A 22 -8.12 1.24 -2.44
N ALA A 23 -7.35 0.72 -3.40
CA ALA A 23 -6.33 -0.29 -3.15
C ALA A 23 -4.95 0.39 -3.02
N GLY A 24 -4.17 -0.01 -2.02
CA GLY A 24 -2.84 0.53 -1.77
C GLY A 24 -2.23 -0.05 -0.51
N ASP A 25 -0.97 0.30 -0.29
CA ASP A 25 -0.20 -0.05 0.89
C ASP A 25 0.61 1.17 1.36
N PRO A 26 0.25 1.80 2.49
CA PRO A 26 0.99 2.92 3.07
C PRO A 26 2.39 2.56 3.58
N ARG A 27 2.75 1.27 3.67
CA ARG A 27 4.10 0.83 4.04
C ARG A 27 5.06 0.77 2.85
N GLN A 28 4.58 1.01 1.63
CA GLN A 28 5.39 1.01 0.41
C GLN A 28 5.69 2.43 -0.05
N LEU A 29 6.19 2.58 -1.28
CA LEU A 29 6.58 3.88 -1.83
C LEU A 29 5.42 4.88 -1.79
N PRO A 30 5.64 6.13 -1.33
CA PRO A 30 4.70 7.22 -1.47
C PRO A 30 4.71 7.79 -2.90
N PRO A 31 3.83 8.75 -3.22
CA PRO A 31 3.89 9.48 -4.50
C PRO A 31 5.20 10.25 -4.64
N THR A 32 5.74 10.30 -5.86
CA THR A 32 6.92 11.14 -6.15
C THR A 32 6.51 12.61 -6.28
N VAL A 33 6.93 13.45 -5.34
CA VAL A 33 6.74 14.91 -5.38
C VAL A 33 8.09 15.59 -5.58
N MET A 34 8.28 16.26 -6.73
CA MET A 34 9.57 16.89 -7.07
C MET A 34 9.76 18.27 -6.42
N SER A 35 8.68 19.00 -6.17
CA SER A 35 8.75 20.31 -5.53
C SER A 35 8.87 20.14 -4.01
N ALA A 36 9.96 20.63 -3.43
CA ALA A 36 10.18 20.62 -1.99
C ALA A 36 9.11 21.43 -1.24
N GLU A 37 8.64 22.54 -1.82
CA GLU A 37 7.56 23.35 -1.26
C GLU A 37 6.24 22.57 -1.24
N ALA A 38 5.90 21.88 -2.33
CA ALA A 38 4.68 21.08 -2.41
C ALA A 38 4.74 19.86 -1.48
N LEU A 39 5.91 19.24 -1.35
CA LEU A 39 6.15 18.17 -0.38
C LEU A 39 5.95 18.68 1.06
N ALA A 40 6.54 19.83 1.40
CA ALA A 40 6.35 20.45 2.71
C ALA A 40 4.89 20.86 2.97
N ALA A 41 4.13 21.18 1.92
CA ALA A 41 2.71 21.44 1.97
C ALA A 41 1.84 20.16 2.02
N GLY A 42 2.44 18.97 2.00
CA GLY A 42 1.75 17.68 2.20
C GLY A 42 1.19 17.04 0.93
N LEU A 43 1.70 17.39 -0.26
CA LEU A 43 1.24 16.78 -1.52
C LEU A 43 1.54 15.26 -1.63
N ASP A 44 2.45 14.75 -0.80
CA ASP A 44 2.76 13.33 -0.66
C ASP A 44 1.73 12.56 0.17
N VAL A 45 0.91 13.25 0.97
CA VAL A 45 -0.20 12.63 1.69
C VAL A 45 -1.25 12.15 0.69
N THR A 46 -1.44 10.83 0.64
CA THR A 46 -2.37 10.21 -0.31
C THR A 46 -3.81 10.27 0.18
N LEU A 47 -4.76 10.18 -0.76
CA LEU A 47 -6.18 10.01 -0.41
C LEU A 47 -6.40 8.77 0.48
N PHE A 48 -5.63 7.69 0.25
CA PHE A 48 -5.72 6.49 1.07
C PHE A 48 -5.39 6.79 2.53
N GLU A 49 -4.25 7.44 2.80
CA GLU A 49 -3.83 7.78 4.17
C GLU A 49 -4.81 8.74 4.85
N ARG A 50 -5.31 9.74 4.13
CA ARG A 50 -6.27 10.69 4.68
C ARG A 50 -7.62 10.06 5.03
N VAL A 51 -8.10 9.11 4.22
CA VAL A 51 -9.32 8.34 4.51
C VAL A 51 -9.12 7.44 5.73
N VAL A 52 -7.94 6.84 5.90
CA VAL A 52 -7.61 6.09 7.11
C VAL A 52 -7.58 6.99 8.34
N ALA A 53 -6.95 8.18 8.23
CA ALA A 53 -6.92 9.18 9.29
C ALA A 53 -8.31 9.72 9.65
N SER A 54 -9.27 9.71 8.73
CA SER A 54 -10.67 10.09 9.00
C SER A 54 -11.49 9.00 9.69
N GLY A 55 -10.87 7.86 10.07
CA GLY A 55 -11.50 6.80 10.85
C GLY A 55 -11.97 5.59 10.04
N ILE A 56 -11.75 5.56 8.72
CA ILE A 56 -12.08 4.39 7.90
C ILE A 56 -10.94 3.38 8.01
N SER A 57 -11.20 2.25 8.67
CA SER A 57 -10.20 1.19 8.84
C SER A 57 -9.95 0.45 7.52
N PRO A 58 -8.70 0.35 7.04
CA PRO A 58 -8.40 -0.41 5.83
C PRO A 58 -8.44 -1.91 6.11
N MET A 59 -8.82 -2.69 5.10
CA MET A 59 -8.74 -4.14 5.15
C MET A 59 -7.37 -4.60 4.67
N LEU A 60 -6.60 -5.25 5.55
CA LEU A 60 -5.34 -5.88 5.17
C LEU A 60 -5.61 -7.22 4.47
N LEU A 61 -5.12 -7.38 3.25
CA LEU A 61 -4.98 -8.69 2.62
C LEU A 61 -3.74 -9.36 3.21
N ASP A 62 -3.97 -10.30 4.12
CA ASP A 62 -2.96 -10.80 5.05
C ASP A 62 -2.21 -12.04 4.55
N THR A 63 -2.44 -12.51 3.33
CA THR A 63 -1.81 -13.71 2.78
C THR A 63 -1.03 -13.38 1.52
N GLN A 64 0.27 -13.65 1.52
CA GLN A 64 1.19 -13.43 0.39
C GLN A 64 1.44 -14.74 -0.38
N TYR A 65 1.48 -14.65 -1.71
CA TYR A 65 1.69 -15.80 -2.60
C TYR A 65 2.93 -15.64 -3.50
N ARG A 66 3.70 -14.57 -3.31
CA ARG A 66 4.78 -14.18 -4.23
C ARG A 66 6.10 -14.83 -3.86
N MET A 67 6.56 -14.63 -2.64
CA MET A 67 7.93 -14.91 -2.21
C MET A 67 8.02 -16.16 -1.33
N HIS A 68 9.21 -16.77 -1.26
CA HIS A 68 9.50 -17.88 -0.35
C HIS A 68 9.31 -17.43 1.12
N PRO A 69 8.80 -18.30 2.03
CA PRO A 69 8.58 -17.96 3.45
C PRO A 69 9.77 -17.31 4.17
N ALA A 70 11.00 -17.75 3.86
CA ALA A 70 12.20 -17.15 4.43
C ALA A 70 12.42 -15.67 4.01
N ILE A 71 11.93 -15.26 2.85
CA ILE A 71 12.04 -13.87 2.36
C ILE A 71 10.93 -13.01 2.97
N SER A 72 9.69 -13.53 3.07
CA SER A 72 8.54 -12.79 3.64
C SER A 72 8.63 -12.57 5.14
N ALA A 73 9.39 -13.41 5.85
CA ALA A 73 9.55 -13.32 7.30
C ALA A 73 9.97 -11.92 7.79
N PHE A 74 11.00 -11.32 7.18
CA PHE A 74 11.49 -10.00 7.59
C PHE A 74 10.48 -8.87 7.30
N PRO A 75 9.97 -8.69 6.06
CA PRO A 75 8.97 -7.66 5.78
C PRO A 75 7.69 -7.82 6.60
N SER A 76 7.23 -9.06 6.82
CA SER A 76 6.05 -9.35 7.65
C SER A 76 6.23 -8.80 9.06
N ALA A 77 7.34 -9.15 9.72
CA ALA A 77 7.64 -8.69 11.07
C ALA A 77 7.82 -7.17 11.13
N PHE A 78 8.63 -6.60 10.23
CA PHE A 78 9.05 -5.20 10.30
C PHE A 78 7.94 -4.22 9.92
N PHE A 79 7.20 -4.44 8.83
CA PHE A 79 6.22 -3.48 8.32
C PHE A 79 4.78 -3.78 8.76
N TYR A 80 4.45 -5.06 8.94
CA TYR A 80 3.07 -5.52 9.14
C TYR A 80 2.81 -6.13 10.53
N GLY A 81 3.80 -6.15 11.42
CA GLY A 81 3.65 -6.67 12.78
C GLY A 81 3.42 -8.18 12.83
N GLY A 82 4.01 -8.92 11.88
CA GLY A 82 3.89 -10.38 11.78
C GLY A 82 2.54 -10.86 11.24
N ARG A 83 1.67 -9.96 10.76
CA ARG A 83 0.32 -10.31 10.29
C ARG A 83 0.30 -10.93 8.89
N LEU A 84 1.36 -10.80 8.10
CA LEU A 84 1.43 -11.36 6.75
C LEU A 84 1.78 -12.86 6.82
N LYS A 85 0.87 -13.70 6.31
CA LYS A 85 0.93 -15.16 6.22
C LYS A 85 1.42 -15.59 4.85
N ASP A 86 2.03 -16.77 4.78
CA ASP A 86 2.44 -17.37 3.52
C ASP A 86 1.36 -18.31 3.00
N GLY A 87 0.86 -18.03 1.79
CA GLY A 87 -0.02 -18.92 1.03
C GLY A 87 0.74 -19.90 0.13
N VAL A 88 2.06 -19.94 0.24
CA VAL A 88 2.99 -20.82 -0.48
C VAL A 88 3.94 -21.48 0.50
N VAL A 89 4.38 -22.70 0.20
CA VAL A 89 5.42 -23.39 0.97
C VAL A 89 6.79 -23.19 0.33
N ALA A 90 7.84 -23.56 1.07
CA ALA A 90 9.21 -23.50 0.57
C ALA A 90 9.40 -24.23 -0.77
N ALA A 91 8.75 -25.39 -0.92
CA ALA A 91 8.80 -26.19 -2.13
C ALA A 91 8.20 -25.49 -3.37
N ASP A 92 7.28 -24.54 -3.20
CA ASP A 92 6.67 -23.79 -4.31
C ASP A 92 7.59 -22.70 -4.86
N LYS A 93 8.64 -22.33 -4.10
CA LYS A 93 9.55 -21.21 -4.39
C LYS A 93 11.02 -21.63 -4.18
N PRO A 94 11.52 -22.65 -4.89
CA PRO A 94 12.87 -23.15 -4.69
C PRO A 94 13.91 -22.05 -4.93
N ALA A 95 15.04 -22.14 -4.22
CA ALA A 95 16.16 -21.24 -4.44
C ALA A 95 16.61 -21.31 -5.91
N PRO A 96 16.98 -20.17 -6.52
CA PRO A 96 17.59 -20.21 -7.85
C PRO A 96 18.88 -21.05 -7.77
N LEU A 97 19.00 -22.00 -8.70
CA LEU A 97 20.19 -22.87 -8.87
C LEU A 97 21.45 -22.06 -9.14
#